data_AF-A0A377B7Y8-F1
#
_entry.id   AF-A0A377B7Y8-F1
#
_cell.length_a   1.000
_cell.length_b   1.000
_cell.length_c   1.000
_cell.angle_alpha   90.00
_cell.angle_beta   90.00
_cell.angle_gamma   90.00
#
_symmetry.space_group_name_H-M   'P 1'
#
loop_
_entity.id
_entity.type
_entity.pdbx_description
1 polymer ?
#
loop_
_entity_poly.entity_id
_entity_poly.type
_entity_poly.pdbx_seq_one_letter_code
_entity_poly.pdbx_strand_id
1 'polypeptide(L)'
;MLYDHPLEMDLTARIKEASAQGKPPLDIHVLPRDKHWQKLLMALIAELKPEMSGPALAVIENLEKASDSGAGRYGQRAVCL
;
A
#
# COMPACT_ATOMS: atom_id res chain seq x y z
N MET A 1 7.39 10.26 18.68
CA MET A 1 7.33 8.80 18.89
C MET A 1 7.80 8.17 17.59
N LEU A 2 8.82 7.32 17.64
CA LEU A 2 9.27 6.49 16.52
C LEU A 2 8.22 5.38 16.39
N TYR A 3 7.25 5.57 15.51
CA TYR A 3 6.16 4.60 15.37
C TYR A 3 6.75 3.31 14.83
N ASP A 4 6.71 2.24 15.63
CA ASP A 4 7.11 0.93 15.14
C ASP A 4 6.03 0.44 14.18
N HIS A 5 6.39 0.34 12.90
CA HIS A 5 5.52 -0.11 11.83
C HIS A 5 6.00 -1.49 11.33
N PRO A 6 5.91 -2.57 12.13
CA PRO A 6 6.42 -3.87 11.71
C PRO A 6 5.63 -4.38 10.51
N LEU A 7 6.31 -4.51 9.38
CA LEU A 7 5.78 -5.01 8.11
C LEU A 7 6.28 -6.43 7.88
N GLU A 8 5.64 -7.38 8.56
CA GLU A 8 5.93 -8.80 8.38
C GLU A 8 4.91 -9.42 7.43
N MET A 9 5.42 -10.18 6.45
CA MET A 9 4.63 -10.96 5.51
C MET A 9 5.40 -12.22 5.12
N ASP A 10 4.77 -13.38 5.27
CA ASP A 10 5.30 -14.63 4.74
C ASP A 10 5.02 -14.73 3.24
N LEU A 11 6.08 -14.71 2.43
CA LEU A 11 6.02 -14.81 0.98
C LEU A 11 6.08 -16.25 0.46
N THR A 12 6.29 -17.25 1.32
CA THR A 12 6.58 -18.64 0.91
C THR A 12 5.50 -19.22 0.00
N ALA A 13 4.24 -19.06 0.39
CA ALA A 13 3.11 -19.54 -0.42
C ALA A 13 3.05 -18.84 -1.78
N ARG A 14 3.26 -17.52 -1.80
CA ARG A 14 3.22 -16.73 -3.03
C ARG A 14 4.35 -17.07 -3.98
N ILE A 15 5.57 -17.27 -3.48
CA ILE A 15 6.73 -17.65 -4.30
C ILE A 15 6.48 -19.00 -4.98
N LYS A 16 5.93 -19.99 -4.24
CA LYS A 16 5.55 -21.29 -4.81
C LYS A 16 4.51 -21.16 -5.92
N GLU A 17 3.45 -20.38 -5.68
CA GLU A 17 2.39 -20.16 -6.65
C GLU A 17 2.90 -19.44 -7.92
N ALA A 18 3.65 -18.35 -7.75
CA ALA A 18 4.19 -17.56 -8.84
C ALA A 18 5.17 -18.38 -9.70
N SER A 19 6.01 -19.20 -9.06
CA SER A 19 6.89 -20.15 -9.75
C SER A 19 6.09 -21.17 -10.56
N ALA A 20 4.99 -21.71 -10.03
CA ALA A 20 4.13 -22.66 -10.75
C ALA A 20 3.42 -22.01 -11.95
N GLN A 21 3.14 -20.71 -11.87
CA GLN A 21 2.50 -19.94 -12.94
C GLN A 21 3.49 -19.30 -13.92
N GLY A 22 4.80 -19.40 -13.68
CA GLY A 22 5.83 -18.73 -14.49
C GLY A 22 5.78 -17.19 -14.43
N LYS A 23 5.26 -16.63 -13.33
CA LYS A 23 5.10 -15.17 -13.14
C LYS A 23 6.02 -14.63 -12.05
N PRO A 24 6.34 -13.33 -12.04
CA PRO A 24 7.04 -12.71 -10.93
C PRO A 24 6.18 -12.71 -9.65
N PRO A 25 6.72 -13.09 -8.48
CA PRO A 25 5.93 -13.21 -7.24
C PRO A 25 5.38 -11.88 -6.70
N LEU A 26 6.02 -10.77 -7.06
CA LEU A 26 5.67 -9.40 -6.68
C LEU A 26 5.33 -8.55 -7.92
N ASP A 27 4.65 -9.15 -8.90
CA ASP A 27 4.16 -8.41 -10.08
C ASP A 27 3.07 -7.40 -9.67
N ILE A 28 3.32 -6.13 -9.98
CA ILE A 28 2.49 -4.98 -9.58
C ILE A 28 1.08 -5.01 -10.17
N HIS A 29 0.85 -5.75 -11.26
CA HIS A 29 -0.45 -5.85 -11.91
C HIS A 29 -1.34 -6.92 -11.28
N VAL A 30 -0.76 -7.86 -10.53
CA VAL A 30 -1.47 -9.02 -9.96
C VAL A 30 -1.34 -9.15 -8.45
N LEU A 31 -0.35 -8.50 -7.83
CA LEU A 31 -0.20 -8.47 -6.37
C LEU A 31 -1.41 -7.74 -5.75
N PRO A 32 -2.24 -8.42 -4.94
CA PRO A 32 -3.41 -7.82 -4.33
C PRO A 32 -3.00 -6.70 -3.38
N ARG A 33 -3.76 -5.61 -3.42
CA ARG A 33 -3.67 -4.50 -2.46
C ARG A 33 -4.48 -4.84 -1.22
N ASP A 34 -4.01 -5.83 -0.48
CA ASP A 34 -4.66 -6.37 0.71
C ASP A 34 -4.35 -5.53 1.97
N LYS A 35 -4.70 -6.06 3.15
CA LYS A 35 -4.48 -5.38 4.44
C LYS A 35 -2.99 -5.10 4.72
N HIS A 36 -2.08 -5.95 4.25
CA HIS A 36 -0.65 -5.71 4.43
C HIS A 36 -0.21 -4.51 3.59
N TRP A 37 -0.69 -4.41 2.35
CA TRP A 37 -0.45 -3.23 1.51
C TRP A 37 -1.01 -1.94 2.12
N GLN A 38 -2.21 -1.99 2.69
CA GLN A 38 -2.78 -0.84 3.41
C GLN A 38 -1.93 -0.44 4.62
N LYS A 39 -1.43 -1.41 5.39
CA LYS A 39 -0.53 -1.16 6.54
C LYS A 39 0.76 -0.48 6.10
N LEU A 40 1.37 -0.92 5.00
CA LEU A 40 2.54 -0.27 4.39
C LEU A 40 2.22 1.19 4.02
N LEU A 41 1.09 1.44 3.35
CA LEU A 41 0.70 2.79 2.96
C LEU A 41 0.48 3.70 4.17
N MET A 42 -0.17 3.21 5.23
CA MET A 42 -0.39 3.98 6.45
C MET A 42 0.92 4.29 7.18
N ALA A 43 1.86 3.33 7.21
CA ALA A 43 3.19 3.56 7.77
C ALA A 43 3.94 4.67 7.02
N LEU A 44 3.90 4.65 5.68
CA LEU A 44 4.51 5.71 4.86
C LEU A 44 3.85 7.07 5.11
N ILE A 45 2.53 7.13 5.21
CA ILE A 45 1.81 8.37 5.52
C ILE A 45 2.20 8.91 6.90
N ALA A 46 2.29 8.06 7.92
CA ALA A 46 2.65 8.46 9.27
C ALA A 46 4.05 9.09 9.36
N GLU A 47 5.01 8.56 8.60
CA GLU A 47 6.38 9.10 8.52
C GLU A 47 6.46 10.39 7.69
N LEU A 48 5.72 10.48 6.58
CA LEU A 48 5.82 11.62 5.66
C LEU A 48 5.01 12.83 6.12
N LYS A 49 3.80 12.62 6.65
CA LYS A 49 2.82 13.68 6.95
C LYS A 49 3.35 14.79 7.88
N PRO A 50 4.12 14.50 8.95
CA PRO A 50 4.66 15.54 9.84
C PRO A 50 5.59 16.53 9.14
N GLU A 51 6.27 16.10 8.08
CA GLU A 51 7.25 16.90 7.32
C GLU A 51 6.61 17.64 6.13
N MET A 52 5.34 17.36 5.81
CA MET A 52 4.65 17.96 4.67
C MET A 52 3.94 19.26 5.03
N SER A 53 3.86 20.16 4.05
CA SER A 53 3.10 21.40 4.16
C SER A 53 2.40 21.76 2.84
N GLY A 54 1.46 22.72 2.91
CA GLY A 54 0.80 23.27 1.74
C GLY A 54 0.11 22.19 0.87
N PRO A 55 0.23 22.26 -0.47
CA PRO A 55 -0.40 21.29 -1.36
C PRO A 55 0.00 19.83 -1.12
N ALA A 56 1.24 19.58 -0.71
CA ALA A 56 1.72 18.22 -0.45
C ALA A 56 1.00 17.59 0.75
N LEU A 57 0.78 18.36 1.82
CA LEU A 57 0.01 17.91 2.97
C LEU A 57 -1.43 17.56 2.58
N ALA A 58 -2.08 18.40 1.76
CA ALA A 58 -3.44 18.14 1.28
C ALA A 58 -3.52 16.85 0.46
N VAL A 59 -2.50 16.54 -0.35
CA VAL A 59 -2.43 15.27 -1.10
C VAL A 59 -2.31 14.08 -0.16
N ILE A 60 -1.44 14.15 0.85
CA ILE A 60 -1.26 13.09 1.84
C ILE A 60 -2.53 12.85 2.65
N GLU A 61 -3.23 13.89 3.08
CA GLU A 61 -4.52 13.77 3.79
C GLU A 61 -5.62 13.15 2.92
N ASN A 62 -5.65 13.48 1.63
CA ASN A 62 -6.59 12.86 0.70
C ASN A 62 -6.26 11.39 0.47
N LEU A 63 -4.97 11.05 0.38
CA LEU A 63 -4.50 9.68 0.22
C LEU A 63 -4.86 8.83 1.45
N GLU A 64 -4.68 9.35 2.65
CA GLU A 64 -5.08 8.72 3.91
C GLU A 64 -6.59 8.39 3.92
N LYS A 65 -7.44 9.39 3.64
CA LYS A 65 -8.91 9.22 3.58
C LYS A 65 -9.36 8.22 2.52
N ALA A 66 -8.73 8.24 1.35
CA ALA A 66 -9.04 7.31 0.26
C ALA A 66 -8.64 5.86 0.57
N SER A 67 -7.68 5.67 1.47
CA SER A 67 -7.17 4.35 1.85
C SER A 67 -8.01 3.68 2.94
N ASP A 68 -8.65 4.45 3.83
CA ASP A 68 -9.57 3.93 4.86
C ASP A 68 -10.96 3.57 4.33
N SER A 69 -11.38 4.25 3.27
CA SER A 69 -12.66 3.98 2.60
C SER A 69 -12.49 2.73 1.73
N GLY A 70 -12.74 1.56 2.33
CA GLY A 70 -12.60 0.22 1.75
C GLY A 70 -12.49 0.17 0.22
N ALA A 71 -11.37 -0.40 -0.24
CA ALA A 71 -10.96 -0.63 -1.63
C ALA A 71 -11.94 -1.50 -2.45
N GLY A 72 -13.21 -1.10 -2.53
CA GLY A 72 -14.26 -1.76 -3.30
C GLY A 72 -14.62 -1.04 -4.59
N ARG A 73 -14.38 0.27 -4.74
CA ARG A 73 -14.77 1.01 -5.97
C ARG A 73 -13.85 2.13 -6.45
N TYR A 74 -12.91 2.63 -5.64
CA TYR A 74 -11.96 3.68 -6.07
C TYR A 74 -10.52 3.19 -6.31
N GLY A 75 -10.20 1.95 -5.91
CA GLY A 75 -8.85 1.38 -6.00
C GLY A 75 -8.35 1.05 -7.42
N GLN A 76 -9.23 1.03 -8.43
CA GLN A 76 -8.83 0.79 -9.84
C GLN A 76 -8.61 2.07 -10.65
N ARG A 77 -8.99 3.26 -10.14
CA ARG A 77 -8.88 4.52 -10.91
C ARG A 77 -7.90 5.53 -10.34
N ALA A 78 -7.56 5.46 -9.05
CA ALA A 78 -6.68 6.46 -8.43
C ALA A 78 -5.17 6.15 -8.53
N VAL A 79 -4.79 4.96 -9.01
CA VAL A 79 -3.37 4.57 -9.17
C VAL A 79 -3.13 4.07 -10.60
N CYS A 80 -3.65 4.82 -11.56
CA CYS A 80 -3.11 4.91 -12.91
C CYS A 80 -2.68 6.37 -13.10
N LEU A 81 -1.58 6.74 -12.46
CA LEU A 81 -0.63 7.69 -13.05
C LEU A 81 0.56 6.85 -13.52
#